data_AF-A0A9X4ALT5-F1
#
_entry.id   AF-A0A9X4ALT5-F1
#
_cell.length_a   1.000
_cell.length_b   1.000
_cell.length_c   1.000
_cell.angle_alpha   90.00
_cell.angle_beta   90.00
_cell.angle_gamma   90.00
#
_symmetry.space_group_name_H-M   'P 1'
#
loop_
_entity.id
_entity.type
_entity.pdbx_description
1 polymer ?
#
loop_
_entity_poly.entity_id
_entity_poly.type
_entity_poly.pdbx_seq_one_letter_code
_entity_poly.pdbx_strand_id
1 'polypeptide(L)'
;MKRTVIGGFIMFGGLFTTLTIIVVAATYIPSMTSWSGSQLWYAIFGGKQYGNDTVQSLFLGFPFVVGLLLSILGLVILVMEYFDKSFLK
;
A
#
# COMPACT_ATOMS: atom_id res chain seq x y z
N MET A 1 16.31 10.99 -16.99
CA MET A 1 15.50 9.82 -17.39
C MET A 1 14.20 10.32 -18.00
N LYS A 2 13.61 9.63 -18.99
CA LYS A 2 12.28 10.00 -19.51
C LYS A 2 11.27 9.98 -18.35
N ARG A 3 10.38 10.97 -18.27
CA ARG A 3 9.38 11.08 -17.19
C ARG A 3 8.51 9.81 -17.08
N THR A 4 8.26 9.15 -18.21
CA THR A 4 7.62 7.82 -18.26
C THR A 4 8.33 6.76 -17.41
N VAL A 5 9.67 6.74 -17.43
CA VAL A 5 10.47 5.78 -16.65
C VAL A 5 10.33 6.07 -15.16
N ILE A 6 10.39 7.35 -14.77
CA ILE A 6 10.24 7.79 -13.37
C ILE A 6 8.83 7.45 -12.85
N GLY A 7 7.79 7.83 -13.59
CA GLY A 7 6.40 7.52 -13.25
C GLY A 7 6.15 6.01 -13.14
N GLY A 8 6.72 5.24 -14.06
CA GLY A 8 6.66 3.77 -14.02
C GLY A 8 7.31 3.19 -12.77
N PHE A 9 8.56 3.56 -12.46
CA PHE A 9 9.26 3.07 -11.26
C PHE A 9 8.51 3.42 -9.98
N ILE A 10 7.98 4.65 -9.87
CA ILE A 10 7.22 5.09 -8.69
C ILE A 10 5.90 4.31 -8.59
N MET A 11 5.17 4.15 -9.70
CA MET A 11 3.89 3.44 -9.73
C MET A 11 4.06 1.97 -9.34
N PHE A 12 4.96 1.26 -10.03
CA PHE A 12 5.20 -0.16 -9.79
C PHE A 12 5.84 -0.40 -8.44
N GLY A 13 6.74 0.48 -7.97
CA GLY A 13 7.30 0.41 -6.63
C GLY A 13 6.21 0.44 -5.55
N GLY A 14 5.33 1.44 -5.58
CA GLY A 14 4.20 1.52 -4.65
C GLY A 14 3.24 0.34 -4.77
N LEU A 15 3.02 -0.15 -6.00
CA LEU A 15 2.09 -1.24 -6.27
C LEU A 15 2.63 -2.57 -5.74
N PHE A 16 3.92 -2.84 -5.91
CA PHE A 16 4.55 -4.02 -5.33
C PHE A 16 4.56 -3.97 -3.81
N THR A 17 4.81 -2.80 -3.20
CA THR A 17 4.74 -2.65 -1.74
C THR A 17 3.33 -2.99 -1.23
N THR A 18 2.29 -2.39 -1.82
CA THR A 18 0.90 -2.61 -1.39
C THR A 18 0.45 -4.06 -1.59
N LEU A 19 0.73 -4.65 -2.74
CA LEU A 19 0.40 -6.05 -3.02
C LEU A 19 1.14 -7.02 -2.10
N THR A 20 2.43 -6.76 -1.82
CA THR A 20 3.21 -7.59 -0.91
C THR A 20 2.61 -7.56 0.50
N ILE A 21 2.20 -6.39 0.99
CA ILE A 21 1.55 -6.26 2.31
C ILE A 21 0.22 -7.03 2.34
N ILE A 22 -0.58 -6.97 1.28
CA ILE A 22 -1.83 -7.74 1.18
C ILE A 22 -1.55 -9.25 1.24
N VAL A 23 -0.54 -9.73 0.52
CA VAL A 23 -0.16 -11.15 0.53
C VAL A 23 0.34 -11.58 1.91
N VAL A 24 1.22 -10.79 2.54
CA VAL A 24 1.74 -11.08 3.89
C VAL A 24 0.61 -11.05 4.93
N ALA A 25 -0.32 -10.12 4.83
CA ALA A 25 -1.50 -10.09 5.70
C ALA A 25 -2.36 -11.35 5.49
N ALA A 26 -2.62 -11.74 4.25
CA ALA A 26 -3.41 -12.94 3.94
C ALA A 26 -2.77 -14.23 4.47
N THR A 27 -1.44 -14.35 4.43
CA THR A 27 -0.73 -15.51 4.99
C THR A 27 -0.59 -15.47 6.51
N TYR A 28 -0.67 -14.29 7.12
CA TYR A 28 -0.66 -14.12 8.58
C TYR A 28 -2.03 -14.45 9.21
N ILE A 29 -3.13 -14.15 8.52
CA ILE A 29 -4.52 -14.34 8.98
C ILE A 29 -4.79 -15.70 9.66
N PRO A 30 -4.36 -16.86 9.12
CA PRO A 30 -4.62 -18.16 9.74
C PRO A 30 -4.00 -18.36 11.13
N SER A 31 -2.99 -17.56 11.48
CA SER A 31 -2.35 -17.61 12.80
C SER A 31 -3.07 -16.77 13.86
N MET A 32 -4.02 -15.93 13.45
CA MET A 32 -4.73 -15.03 14.35
C MET A 32 -5.89 -15.75 15.03
N THR A 33 -6.02 -15.58 16.34
CA THR A 33 -7.10 -16.16 17.15
C THR A 33 -8.17 -15.14 17.54
N SER A 34 -7.89 -13.84 17.39
CA SER A 34 -8.83 -12.77 17.69
C SER A 34 -8.65 -11.58 16.74
N TRP A 35 -9.75 -10.97 16.33
CA TRP A 35 -9.78 -9.74 15.54
C TRP A 35 -11.09 -9.00 15.76
N SER A 36 -11.12 -7.72 15.40
CA SER A 36 -12.33 -6.91 15.38
C SER A 36 -12.55 -6.33 13.99
N GLY A 37 -13.74 -6.53 13.43
CA GLY A 37 -14.10 -6.04 12.09
C GLY A 37 -13.54 -6.91 10.97
N SER A 38 -13.05 -6.28 9.89
CA SER A 38 -12.51 -7.00 8.73
C SER A 38 -11.13 -7.57 9.05
N GLN A 39 -11.00 -8.89 8.91
CA GLN A 39 -9.81 -9.65 9.30
C GLN A 39 -8.54 -9.19 8.57
N LEU A 40 -8.63 -8.93 7.25
CA LEU A 40 -7.51 -8.45 6.44
C LEU A 40 -7.07 -7.04 6.85
N TRP A 41 -8.02 -6.13 7.01
CA TRP A 41 -7.69 -4.76 7.43
C TRP A 41 -7.17 -4.71 8.86
N TYR A 42 -7.69 -5.55 9.75
CA TYR A 42 -7.16 -5.71 11.11
C TYR A 42 -5.73 -6.27 11.11
N ALA A 43 -5.42 -7.25 10.26
CA ALA A 43 -4.06 -7.78 10.12
C ALA A 43 -3.07 -6.71 9.63
N ILE A 44 -3.50 -5.79 8.76
CA ILE A 44 -2.65 -4.71 8.23
C ILE A 44 -2.52 -3.54 9.22
N PHE A 45 -3.64 -3.03 9.74
CA PHE A 45 -3.70 -1.77 10.50
C PHE A 45 -3.75 -1.97 12.02
N GLY A 46 -4.16 -3.14 12.48
CA GLY A 46 -4.34 -3.45 13.89
C GLY A 46 -5.65 -2.94 14.47
N GLY A 47 -5.89 -3.32 15.71
CA GLY A 47 -6.97 -2.82 16.55
C GLY A 47 -6.49 -1.71 17.49
N LYS A 48 -7.43 -1.08 18.19
CA LYS A 48 -7.10 -0.21 19.32
C LYS A 48 -6.48 -1.06 20.43
N GLN A 49 -5.27 -0.72 20.86
CA GLN A 49 -4.67 -1.30 22.07
C GLN A 49 -5.21 -0.56 23.29
N TYR A 50 -5.98 -1.24 24.14
CA TYR A 50 -6.37 -0.73 25.44
C TYR A 50 -5.52 -1.44 26.51
N GLY A 51 -4.68 -0.69 27.22
CA GLY A 51 -3.88 -1.25 28.32
C GLY A 51 -2.90 -2.34 27.86
N ASN A 52 -3.09 -3.56 28.37
CA ASN A 52 -2.17 -4.71 28.19
C ASN A 52 -2.62 -5.71 27.11
N ASP A 53 -3.54 -5.30 26.22
CA ASP A 53 -4.05 -6.18 25.17
C ASP A 53 -2.98 -6.50 24.12
N THR A 54 -2.79 -7.80 23.84
CA THR A 54 -1.91 -8.29 22.78
C THR A 54 -2.63 -8.22 21.42
N VAL A 55 -2.39 -7.15 20.67
CA VAL A 55 -2.95 -7.01 19.31
C VAL A 55 -2.16 -7.88 18.33
N GLN A 56 -2.83 -8.93 17.83
CA GLN A 56 -2.31 -9.82 16.78
C GLN A 56 -2.44 -9.14 15.41
N SER A 57 -1.51 -8.23 15.10
CA SER A 57 -1.45 -7.48 13.83
C SER A 57 -0.02 -7.31 13.37
N LEU A 58 0.17 -7.09 12.07
CA LEU A 58 1.45 -6.80 11.44
C LEU A 58 1.86 -5.33 11.58
N PHE A 59 0.92 -4.43 11.92
CA PHE A 59 1.14 -2.99 12.02
C PHE A 59 1.77 -2.36 10.75
N LEU A 60 1.46 -2.92 9.58
CA LEU A 60 1.93 -2.46 8.27
C LEU A 60 1.04 -1.38 7.64
N GLY A 61 0.14 -0.77 8.41
CA GLY A 61 -0.75 0.27 7.92
C GLY A 61 -0.04 1.48 7.33
N PHE A 62 1.01 1.99 8.00
CA PHE A 62 1.81 3.10 7.47
C PHE A 62 2.48 2.78 6.14
N PRO A 63 3.29 1.70 6.01
CA PRO A 63 3.91 1.37 4.72
C PRO A 63 2.86 1.02 3.64
N PHE A 64 1.69 0.50 4.00
CA PHE A 64 0.58 0.27 3.06
C PHE A 64 0.06 1.60 2.46
N VAL A 65 -0.19 2.60 3.30
CA VAL A 65 -0.65 3.93 2.84
C VAL A 65 0.41 4.62 1.99
N VAL A 66 1.69 4.56 2.40
CA VAL A 66 2.80 5.12 1.61
C VAL A 66 2.87 4.45 0.24
N GLY A 67 2.77 3.12 0.18
CA GLY A 67 2.75 2.38 -1.08
C GLY A 67 1.60 2.81 -2.00
N LEU A 68 0.38 2.99 -1.46
CA LEU A 68 -0.77 3.47 -2.23
C LEU A 68 -0.55 4.87 -2.79
N LEU A 69 -0.01 5.79 -1.97
CA LEU A 69 0.29 7.15 -2.41
C LEU A 69 1.33 7.16 -3.54
N LEU A 70 2.38 6.34 -3.43
CA LEU A 70 3.37 6.19 -4.49
C LEU A 70 2.75 5.62 -5.78
N SER A 71 1.88 4.61 -5.69
CA SER A 71 1.17 4.08 -6.85
C SER A 71 0.34 5.16 -7.56
N ILE A 72 -0.42 5.94 -6.80
CA ILE A 72 -1.27 7.01 -7.36
C ILE A 72 -0.40 8.12 -7.98
N LEU A 73 0.65 8.57 -7.30
CA LEU A 73 1.55 9.59 -7.82
C LEU A 73 2.24 9.15 -9.11
N GLY A 74 2.75 7.92 -9.15
CA GLY A 74 3.36 7.35 -10.36
C GLY A 74 2.36 7.26 -11.52
N LEU A 75 1.12 6.84 -11.23
CA LEU A 75 0.05 6.79 -12.22
C LEU A 75 -0.29 8.19 -12.76
N VAL A 76 -0.40 9.19 -11.90
CA VAL A 76 -0.68 10.59 -12.30
C VAL A 76 0.42 11.10 -13.25
N ILE A 77 1.69 10.86 -12.92
CA ILE A 77 2.82 11.25 -13.78
C ILE A 77 2.71 10.58 -15.16
N LEU A 78 2.38 9.29 -15.21
CA LEU A 78 2.21 8.57 -16.46
C LEU A 78 1.03 9.11 -17.28
N VAL A 79 -0.12 9.33 -16.64
CA VAL A 79 -1.33 9.86 -17.32
C VAL A 79 -1.03 11.23 -17.91
N MET A 80 -0.39 12.14 -17.16
CA MET A 80 -0.02 13.46 -17.68
C MET A 80 0.93 13.35 -18.87
N GLU A 81 1.94 12.49 -18.80
CA GLU A 81 2.88 12.29 -19.91
C GLU A 81 2.22 11.69 -21.17
N TYR A 82 1.24 10.79 -21.01
CA TYR A 82 0.59 10.11 -22.12
C TYR A 82 -0.53 10.93 -22.78
N PHE A 83 -1.30 11.68 -21.98
CA PHE A 83 -2.49 12.40 -22.47
C PHE A 83 -2.24 13.88 -22.69
N ASP A 84 -1.30 14.50 -21.97
CA ASP A 84 -0.97 15.90 -22.16
C ASP A 84 0.33 16.07 -22.95
N LYS A 85 0.20 15.97 -24.29
CA LYS A 85 1.30 16.28 -25.20
C LYS A 85 1.69 17.77 -25.18
N SER A 86 0.95 18.66 -24.52
CA SER A 86 1.33 20.08 -24.38
C SER A 86 2.35 20.31 -23.27
N PHE A 87 2.45 19.38 -22.32
CA PHE A 87 3.51 19.30 -21.31
C PHE A 87 4.86 18.83 -21.89
N LEU A 88 4.91 18.55 -23.20
CA LEU A 88 6.09 18.20 -24.00
C LEU A 88 6.79 19.41 -24.66
N LYS A 89 6.35 20.64 -24.38
CA LYS A 89 7.10 21.86 -24.72
C LYS A 89 7.86 22.39 -23.53
#